data_AF-A0A7W1BE03-F1
#
_entry.id   AF-A0A7W1BE03-F1
#
_cell.length_a   1.000
_cell.length_b   1.000
_cell.length_c   1.000
_cell.angle_alpha   90.00
_cell.angle_beta   90.00
_cell.angle_gamma   90.00
#
_symmetry.space_group_name_H-M   'P 1'
#
loop_
_entity.id
_entity.type
_entity.pdbx_description
1 polymer ?
#
loop_
_entity_poly.entity_id
_entity_poly.type
_entity_poly.pdbx_seq_one_letter_code
_entity_poly.pdbx_strand_id
1 'polypeptide(L)' 'MHFSAMPRSATEIQTELVRAMTAEQKLRLSQALRDSAWEFKAAWIRSNQPELGESAVQDAVRRLFRHVGA' A
#
# COMPACT_ATOMS: atom_id res chain seq x y z
N MET A 1 24.35 -4.83 -38.94
CA MET A 1 23.65 -5.47 -37.80
C MET A 1 22.97 -4.37 -36.99
N HIS A 2 21.64 -4.29 -37.02
CA HIS A 2 20.88 -3.39 -36.15
C HIS A 2 20.53 -4.17 -34.87
N PHE A 3 21.19 -3.85 -33.75
CA PHE A 3 20.74 -4.31 -32.44
C PHE A 3 19.54 -3.46 -32.06
N SER A 4 18.34 -4.02 -32.18
CA SER A 4 17.13 -3.41 -31.62
C SER A 4 17.24 -3.50 -30.11
N ALA A 5 17.29 -2.37 -29.42
CA ALA A 5 17.26 -2.34 -27.96
C ALA A 5 15.99 -3.07 -27.48
N MET A 6 16.14 -4.07 -26.61
CA MET A 6 14.99 -4.74 -26.00
C MET A 6 14.17 -3.71 -25.22
N PRO A 7 12.83 -3.73 -25.31
CA PRO A 7 12.00 -2.81 -24.55
C PRO A 7 12.20 -3.07 -23.05
N ARG A 8 12.35 -1.98 -22.30
CA ARG A 8 12.51 -2.04 -20.83
C ARG A 8 11.32 -2.73 -20.19
N SER A 9 11.57 -3.54 -19.17
CA SER A 9 10.54 -4.18 -18.36
C SER A 9 9.81 -3.16 -17.48
N ALA A 10 8.58 -3.50 -17.10
CA ALA A 10 7.79 -2.68 -16.18
C ALA A 10 8.49 -2.48 -14.81
N THR A 11 9.19 -3.51 -14.33
CA THR A 11 9.95 -3.46 -13.07
C THR A 11 11.13 -2.50 -13.12
N GLU A 12 11.86 -2.46 -14.25
CA GLU A 12 12.96 -1.51 -14.45
C GLU A 12 12.45 -0.08 -14.44
N ILE A 13 11.35 0.20 -15.15
CA ILE A 13 10.72 1.53 -15.18
C ILE A 13 10.26 1.93 -13.78
N GLN A 14 9.58 1.03 -13.05
CA GLN A 14 9.11 1.31 -11.70
C GLN A 14 10.28 1.61 -10.74
N THR A 15 11.37 0.85 -10.84
CA THR A 15 12.55 1.03 -9.99
C THR A 15 13.20 2.39 -10.22
N GLU A 16 13.34 2.81 -11.48
CA GLU A 16 13.87 4.14 -11.82
C GLU A 16 12.97 5.25 -11.28
N LEU A 17 11.65 5.14 -11.47
CA LEU A 17 10.69 6.12 -10.97
C LEU A 17 10.79 6.27 -9.45
N VAL A 18 10.82 5.17 -8.70
CA VAL A 18 10.97 5.19 -7.24
C VAL A 18 12.32 5.75 -6.81
N ARG A 19 13.40 5.47 -7.55
CA ARG A 19 14.73 6.04 -7.28
C ARG A 19 14.76 7.56 -7.49
N ALA A 20 14.07 8.04 -8.52
CA ALA A 20 13.99 9.47 -8.84
C ALA A 20 13.11 10.28 -7.87
N MET A 21 12.25 9.63 -7.08
CA MET A 21 11.40 10.32 -6.11
C MET A 21 12.20 10.96 -4.97
N THR A 22 11.81 12.18 -4.61
CA THR A 22 12.28 12.83 -3.38
C THR A 22 11.78 12.09 -2.14
N ALA A 23 12.41 12.35 -0.99
CA ALA A 23 11.98 11.78 0.29
C ALA A 23 10.52 12.15 0.61
N GLU A 24 10.11 13.39 0.33
CA GLU A 24 8.75 13.85 0.55
C GLU A 24 7.73 13.14 -0.35
N GLN A 25 8.07 12.92 -1.62
CA GLN A 25 7.23 12.16 -2.54
C GLN A 25 7.07 10.71 -2.07
N LYS A 26 8.14 10.08 -1.59
CA LYS A 26 8.10 8.73 -1.03
C LYS A 26 7.23 8.68 0.22
N LEU A 27 7.34 9.67 1.09
CA LEU A 27 6.49 9.78 2.28
C LEU A 27 5.02 9.87 1.90
N ARG A 28 4.66 10.76 0.96
CA ARG A 28 3.28 10.90 0.49
C ARG A 28 2.75 9.61 -0.13
N LEU A 29 3.55 8.91 -0.93
CA LEU A 29 3.18 7.63 -1.52
C LEU A 29 2.95 6.56 -0.44
N SER A 30 3.85 6.47 0.54
CA SER A 30 3.73 5.53 1.66
C SER A 30 2.50 5.81 2.53
N GLN A 31 2.15 7.08 2.73
CA GLN A 31 0.92 7.48 3.44
C GLN A 31 -0.32 7.05 2.66
N ALA A 32 -0.38 7.35 1.36
CA ALA A 32 -1.50 6.91 0.51
C ALA A 32 -1.65 5.38 0.51
N LEU A 33 -0.54 4.64 0.42
CA LEU A 33 -0.54 3.18 0.49
C LEU A 33 -1.06 2.66 1.84
N ARG A 34 -0.62 3.28 2.95
CA ARG A 34 -1.10 2.96 4.29
C ARG A 34 -2.61 3.17 4.39
N ASP A 35 -3.12 4.29 3.88
CA ASP A 35 -4.54 4.63 3.96
C ASP A 35 -5.38 3.63 3.15
N SER A 36 -4.97 3.30 1.92
CA SER A 36 -5.64 2.26 1.12
C SER A 36 -5.61 0.89 1.82
N ALA A 37 -4.46 0.48 2.39
CA ALA A 37 -4.37 -0.78 3.12
C ALA A 37 -5.29 -0.80 4.35
N TRP A 38 -5.42 0.33 5.03
CA TRP A 38 -6.32 0.50 6.17
C TRP A 38 -7.78 0.31 5.76
N GLU A 39 -8.21 0.97 4.69
CA GLU A 39 -9.57 0.87 4.14
C GLU A 39 -9.90 -0.54 3.69
N PHE A 40 -8.99 -1.21 2.97
CA PHE A 40 -9.17 -2.59 2.57
C PHE A 40 -9.35 -3.50 3.78
N LYS A 41 -8.56 -3.30 4.84
CA LYS A 41 -8.69 -4.12 6.04
C LYS A 41 -10.02 -3.85 6.75
N ALA A 42 -10.43 -2.59 6.86
CA ALA A 42 -11.73 -2.24 7.41
C ALA A 42 -12.87 -2.89 6.63
N ALA A 43 -12.86 -2.82 5.29
CA ALA A 43 -13.84 -3.46 4.43
C ALA A 43 -13.88 -4.98 4.62
N TRP A 44 -12.72 -5.63 4.69
CA TRP A 44 -12.63 -7.05 4.98
C TRP A 44 -13.23 -7.41 6.35
N ILE A 45 -12.95 -6.63 7.40
CA ILE A 45 -13.53 -6.86 8.73
C ILE A 45 -15.06 -6.70 8.70
N ARG A 46 -15.57 -5.62 8.10
CA ARG A 46 -17.02 -5.41 7.93
C ARG A 46 -17.70 -6.58 7.23
N SER A 47 -17.04 -7.14 6.21
CA SER A 47 -17.56 -8.30 5.46
C SER A 47 -17.56 -9.59 6.27
N ASN A 48 -16.64 -9.77 7.21
CA ASN A 48 -16.51 -11.01 7.99
C ASN A 48 -17.24 -10.94 9.34
N GLN A 49 -17.45 -9.73 9.88
CA GLN A 49 -18.09 -9.47 11.17
C GLN A 49 -19.08 -8.30 11.04
N PRO A 50 -20.20 -8.49 10.32
CA PRO A 50 -21.17 -7.43 10.04
C PRO A 50 -21.88 -6.88 11.29
N GLU A 51 -21.84 -7.60 12.41
CA GLU A 51 -22.37 -7.18 13.71
C GLU A 51 -21.51 -6.12 14.40
N LEU A 52 -20.27 -5.92 13.95
CA LEU A 52 -19.40 -4.90 14.53
C LEU A 52 -19.86 -3.49 14.12
N GLY A 53 -19.99 -2.62 15.12
CA GLY A 53 -20.08 -1.19 14.88
C GLY A 53 -18.77 -0.62 14.33
N GLU A 54 -18.84 0.52 13.63
CA GLU A 54 -17.70 1.14 12.94
C GLU A 54 -16.52 1.41 13.89
N SER A 55 -16.77 1.84 15.13
CA SER A 55 -15.71 2.05 16.13
C SER A 55 -14.91 0.77 16.42
N ALA A 56 -15.61 -0.36 16.56
CA ALA A 56 -15.00 -1.66 16.83
C ALA A 56 -14.21 -2.19 15.61
N VAL A 57 -14.70 -1.93 14.40
CA VAL A 57 -13.97 -2.21 13.15
C VAL A 57 -12.65 -1.45 13.15
N GLN A 58 -12.68 -0.13 13.38
CA GLN A 58 -11.48 0.71 13.38
C GLN A 58 -10.48 0.28 14.46
N ASP A 59 -10.94 -0.07 15.65
CA ASP A 59 -10.07 -0.59 16.70
C ASP A 59 -9.44 -1.95 16.33
N ALA A 60 -10.17 -2.82 15.64
CA ALA A 60 -9.63 -4.07 15.13
C ALA A 60 -8.56 -3.82 14.06
N VAL A 61 -8.78 -2.88 13.14
CA VAL A 61 -7.77 -2.47 12.14
C VAL A 61 -6.51 -1.94 12.84
N ARG A 62 -6.67 -1.03 13.82
CA ARG A 62 -5.53 -0.50 14.63
C ARG A 62 -4.74 -1.63 15.28
N ARG A 63 -5.42 -2.60 15.89
CA ARG A 63 -4.77 -3.75 16.52
C ARG A 63 -3.98 -4.56 15.51
N LEU A 64 -4.54 -4.83 14.33
CA LEU A 64 -3.86 -5.60 13.29
C LEU A 64 -2.59 -4.90 12.80
N PHE A 65 -2.66 -3.62 12.44
CA PHE A 65 -1.49 -2.88 11.96
C PHE A 65 -0.43 -2.62 13.05
N ARG A 66 -0.80 -2.65 14.35
CA ARG A 66 0.15 -2.50 15.46
C ARG A 66 1.08 -3.71 15.63
N HIS A 67 0.65 -4.91 15.22
CA HIS A 67 1.45 -6.15 15.38
C HIS A 67 2.30 -6.50 14.15
N VAL A 68 2.23 -5.74 13.06
CA VAL A 68 3.00 -6.02 11.82
C VAL A 68 4.42 -5.41 11.87
N GLY A 69 4.77 -4.70 12.94
CA GLY A 69 6.07 -4.04 13.12
C GLY A 69 6.88 -4.48 14.34
N ALA A 70 6.59 -5.65 14.92
CA ALA A 70 7.35 -6.25 16.01
C ALA A 70 8.19 -7.43 15.51
#